data_AF-A0A5C8LIL0-F1
#
_entry.id   AF-A0A5C8LIL0-F1
#
_cell.length_a   1.000
_cell.length_b   1.000
_cell.length_c   1.000
_cell.angle_alpha   90.00
_cell.angle_beta   90.00
_cell.angle_gamma   90.00
#
_symmetry.space_group_name_H-M   'P 1'
#
loop_
_entity.id
_entity.type
_entity.pdbx_description
1 polymer ?
#
loop_
_entity_poly.entity_id
_entity_poly.type
_entity_poly.pdbx_seq_one_letter_code
_entity_poly.pdbx_strand_id
1 'polypeptide(L)'
;MKIKKRSIILLVAAFSLMILVFLGFNWLRNITDQFQSYSVTIKNNSDYDIVSIETGILKGASNDIHTEKIRSGEIRKIKPKLSLKGEGAIYIKYIDSRGATKEEIVCGYTEYLSGNSMVTISNNKVTIKQNCT
;
A
#
# COMPACT_ATOMS: atom_id res chain seq x y z
N MET A 1 -16.00 47.41 -17.46
CA MET A 1 -14.66 47.19 -16.85
C MET A 1 -13.67 46.83 -17.95
N LYS A 2 -12.79 47.74 -18.39
CA LYS A 2 -11.78 47.45 -19.43
C LYS A 2 -10.58 46.75 -18.79
N ILE A 3 -10.54 45.43 -18.90
CA ILE A 3 -9.41 44.64 -18.38
C ILE A 3 -8.16 45.03 -19.18
N LYS A 4 -7.14 45.54 -18.50
CA LYS A 4 -5.88 45.96 -19.14
C LYS A 4 -5.14 44.72 -19.64
N LYS A 5 -4.58 44.76 -20.85
CA LYS A 5 -3.86 43.62 -21.48
C LYS A 5 -2.79 42.99 -20.58
N ARG A 6 -2.11 43.79 -19.74
CA ARG A 6 -1.14 43.31 -18.74
C ARG A 6 -1.77 42.44 -17.64
N SER A 7 -2.99 42.75 -17.20
CA SER A 7 -3.72 41.95 -16.22
C SER A 7 -4.18 40.60 -16.81
N ILE A 8 -4.46 40.56 -18.12
CA ILE A 8 -4.79 39.30 -18.82
C ILE A 8 -3.56 38.39 -18.88
N ILE A 9 -2.38 38.94 -19.22
CA ILE A 9 -1.13 38.16 -19.30
C ILE A 9 -0.77 37.57 -17.92
N LEU A 10 -0.88 38.36 -16.85
CA LEU A 10 -0.61 37.88 -15.49
C LEU A 10 -1.60 36.79 -15.05
N LEU A 11 -2.88 36.93 -15.41
CA LEU A 11 -3.88 35.89 -15.13
C LEU A 11 -3.60 34.59 -15.89
N VAL A 12 -3.23 34.67 -17.17
CA VAL A 12 -2.88 33.49 -17.97
C VAL A 12 -1.64 32.80 -17.43
N ALA A 13 -0.62 33.56 -17.03
CA ALA A 13 0.60 33.01 -16.44
C ALA A 13 0.34 32.34 -15.07
N ALA A 14 -0.50 32.93 -14.22
CA ALA A 14 -0.88 32.32 -12.94
C ALA A 14 -1.70 31.04 -13.15
N PHE A 15 -2.62 31.05 -14.13
CA PHE A 15 -3.45 29.89 -14.44
C PHE A 15 -2.65 28.73 -15.04
N SER A 16 -1.68 29.01 -15.92
CA SER A 16 -0.80 27.99 -16.48
C SER A 16 0.08 27.34 -15.40
N LEU A 17 0.60 28.13 -14.45
CA LEU A 17 1.40 27.63 -13.34
C LEU A 17 0.56 26.74 -12.40
N MET A 18 -0.69 27.14 -12.13
CA MET A 18 -1.62 26.35 -11.33
C MET A 18 -1.96 25.00 -11.99
N ILE A 19 -2.14 24.96 -13.32
CA ILE A 19 -2.36 23.72 -14.07
C ILE A 19 -1.11 22.82 -13.99
N LEU A 20 0.09 23.37 -14.15
CA LEU A 20 1.33 22.60 -14.05
C LEU A 20 1.52 21.98 -12.67
N VAL A 21 1.23 22.73 -11.59
CA VAL A 21 1.27 22.20 -10.23
C VAL A 21 0.22 21.10 -10.04
N PHE A 22 -1.00 21.29 -10.53
CA PHE A 22 -2.08 20.30 -10.40
C PHE A 22 -1.75 18.99 -11.13
N LEU A 23 -1.24 19.08 -12.37
CA LEU A 23 -0.83 17.91 -13.16
C LEU A 23 0.43 17.25 -12.59
N GLY A 24 1.42 18.05 -12.17
CA GLY A 24 2.67 17.55 -11.59
C GLY A 24 2.45 16.83 -10.25
N PHE A 25 1.49 17.29 -9.44
CA PHE A 25 1.18 16.71 -8.13
C PHE A 25 0.73 15.25 -8.22
N ASN A 26 -0.05 14.89 -9.24
CA ASN A 26 -0.51 13.52 -9.43
C ASN A 26 0.64 12.59 -9.88
N TRP A 27 1.58 13.11 -10.67
CA TRP A 27 2.76 12.36 -11.11
C TRP A 27 3.77 12.13 -9.97
N LEU A 28 3.97 13.14 -9.12
CA LEU A 28 4.81 13.06 -7.92
C LEU A 28 4.36 11.95 -6.95
N ARG A 29 3.05 11.77 -6.74
CA ARG A 29 2.52 10.72 -5.86
C ARG A 29 2.88 9.30 -6.32
N ASN A 30 2.83 9.05 -7.62
CA ASN A 30 3.16 7.73 -8.18
C ASN A 30 4.66 7.41 -8.09
N ILE A 31 5.54 8.41 -8.22
CA ILE A 31 6.99 8.20 -8.11
C ILE A 31 7.40 7.93 -6.66
N THR A 32 6.75 8.59 -5.69
CA THR A 32 7.08 8.37 -4.28
C THR A 32 6.75 6.95 -3.80
N ASP A 33 5.84 6.23 -4.44
CA ASP A 33 5.46 4.88 -4.01
C ASP A 33 6.50 3.81 -4.41
N GLN A 34 7.35 4.05 -5.42
CA GLN A 34 8.40 3.11 -5.85
C GLN A 34 9.63 3.12 -4.94
N PHE A 35 9.91 4.24 -4.26
CA PHE A 35 11.05 4.38 -3.34
C PHE A 35 10.68 4.20 -1.86
N GLN A 36 9.40 3.92 -1.58
CA GLN A 36 8.94 3.66 -0.22
C GLN A 36 9.28 2.22 0.18
N SER A 37 9.67 2.05 1.45
CA SER A 37 9.72 0.74 2.09
C SER A 37 8.40 0.01 1.92
N TYR A 38 8.48 -1.30 1.72
CA TYR A 38 7.33 -2.15 1.45
C TYR A 38 6.20 -1.92 2.45
N SER A 39 4.98 -1.90 1.94
CA SER A 39 3.79 -1.79 2.77
C SER A 39 2.65 -2.69 2.27
N VAL A 40 1.89 -3.23 3.21
CA VAL A 40 0.72 -4.05 2.91
C VAL A 40 -0.53 -3.34 3.42
N THR A 41 -1.52 -3.16 2.55
CA THR A 41 -2.83 -2.63 2.90
C THR A 41 -3.82 -3.77 2.98
N ILE A 42 -4.39 -3.98 4.17
CA ILE A 42 -5.34 -5.05 4.45
C ILE A 42 -6.73 -4.43 4.50
N LYS A 43 -7.61 -4.91 3.64
CA LYS A 43 -9.04 -4.57 3.61
C LYS A 43 -9.82 -5.78 4.09
N ASN A 44 -10.40 -5.68 5.29
CA ASN A 44 -11.19 -6.75 5.86
C ASN A 44 -12.66 -6.60 5.45
N ASN A 45 -13.06 -7.29 4.39
CA ASN A 45 -14.46 -7.40 3.95
C ASN A 45 -15.12 -8.71 4.43
N SER A 46 -14.55 -9.37 5.44
CA SER A 46 -15.16 -10.57 6.05
C SER A 46 -16.03 -10.18 7.23
N ASP A 47 -16.90 -11.09 7.68
CA ASP A 47 -17.76 -10.88 8.84
C ASP A 47 -17.02 -11.01 10.19
N TYR A 48 -15.70 -11.26 10.15
CA TYR A 48 -14.87 -11.58 11.31
C TYR A 48 -13.75 -10.56 11.48
N ASP A 49 -13.36 -10.30 12.72
CA ASP A 49 -12.20 -9.46 13.00
C ASP A 49 -10.92 -10.23 12.66
N ILE A 50 -9.89 -9.54 12.15
CA ILE A 50 -8.54 -10.07 12.11
C ILE A 50 -7.84 -9.68 13.41
N VAL A 51 -7.34 -10.66 14.14
CA VAL A 51 -6.77 -10.46 15.49
C VAL A 51 -5.24 -10.47 15.51
N SER A 52 -4.61 -11.06 14.50
CA SER A 52 -3.16 -11.08 14.36
C SER A 52 -2.79 -11.19 12.89
N ILE A 53 -1.75 -10.46 12.51
CA ILE A 53 -1.13 -10.48 11.19
C ILE A 53 0.36 -10.67 11.38
N GLU A 54 0.91 -11.66 10.71
CA GLU A 54 2.33 -11.86 10.53
C GLU A 54 2.66 -11.59 9.06
N THR A 55 3.79 -10.93 8.83
CA THR A 55 4.36 -10.75 7.50
C THR A 55 5.78 -11.24 7.53
N GLY A 56 6.28 -11.85 6.46
CA GLY A 56 7.64 -12.33 6.46
C GLY A 56 8.17 -12.66 5.08
N ILE A 57 9.47 -12.94 5.03
CA ILE A 57 10.13 -13.40 3.81
C ILE A 57 10.01 -14.92 3.72
N LEU A 58 9.44 -15.43 2.63
CA LEU A 58 9.34 -16.84 2.35
C LEU A 58 10.75 -17.46 2.30
N LYS A 59 10.99 -18.50 3.11
CA LYS A 59 12.30 -19.14 3.31
C LYS A 59 13.39 -18.23 3.91
N GLY A 60 13.04 -17.02 4.34
CA GLY A 60 13.93 -16.11 5.06
C GLY A 60 13.76 -16.20 6.57
N ALA A 61 14.69 -15.59 7.32
CA ALA A 61 14.65 -15.51 8.78
C ALA A 61 13.98 -14.24 9.32
N SER A 62 13.37 -13.43 8.46
CA SER A 62 12.77 -12.14 8.84
C SER A 62 11.26 -12.20 8.74
N ASN A 63 10.59 -11.95 9.86
CA ASN A 63 9.16 -11.74 9.99
C ASN A 63 8.87 -10.56 10.93
N ASP A 64 7.65 -10.04 10.84
CA ASP A 64 7.12 -9.00 11.70
C ASP A 64 5.65 -9.32 12.04
N ILE A 65 5.30 -9.20 13.31
CA ILE A 65 3.98 -9.55 13.83
C ILE A 65 3.28 -8.28 14.30
N HIS A 66 2.11 -8.03 13.72
CA HIS A 66 1.19 -6.98 14.08
C HIS A 66 -0.03 -7.59 14.78
N THR A 67 -0.16 -7.34 16.08
CA THR A 67 -1.27 -7.84 16.91
C THR A 67 -2.44 -6.87 17.01
N GLU A 68 -2.38 -5.75 16.30
CA GLU A 68 -3.49 -4.82 16.31
C GLU A 68 -4.68 -5.40 15.55
N LYS A 69 -5.84 -5.41 16.20
CA LYS A 69 -7.08 -5.89 15.61
C LYS A 69 -7.51 -5.00 14.44
N ILE A 70 -7.89 -5.64 13.33
CA ILE A 70 -8.56 -5.02 12.18
C ILE A 70 -10.01 -5.51 12.17
N ARG A 71 -10.96 -4.62 12.47
CA ARG A 71 -12.37 -4.97 12.54
C ARG A 71 -12.94 -5.33 11.18
N SER A 72 -14.05 -6.07 11.16
CA SER A 72 -14.86 -6.21 9.94
C SER A 72 -15.20 -4.84 9.34
N GLY A 73 -15.02 -4.71 8.03
CA GLY A 73 -15.22 -3.47 7.26
C GLY A 73 -14.05 -2.48 7.31
N GLU A 74 -13.01 -2.76 8.10
CA GLU A 74 -11.89 -1.85 8.28
C GLU A 74 -10.79 -2.04 7.21
N ILE A 75 -10.09 -0.95 6.91
CA ILE A 75 -8.88 -0.94 6.07
C ILE A 75 -7.71 -0.47 6.93
N ARG A 76 -6.60 -1.22 6.92
CA ARG A 76 -5.38 -0.84 7.63
C ARG A 76 -4.15 -0.99 6.74
N LYS A 77 -3.27 0.00 6.77
CA LYS A 77 -1.95 -0.06 6.14
C LYS A 77 -0.91 -0.43 7.18
N ILE A 78 -0.07 -1.39 6.85
CA ILE A 78 1.00 -1.93 7.69
C ILE A 78 2.33 -1.74 6.96
N LYS A 79 3.37 -1.38 7.71
CA LYS A 79 4.74 -1.23 7.22
C LYS A 79 5.63 -2.23 7.98
N PRO A 80 5.76 -3.46 7.47
CA PRO A 80 6.47 -4.50 8.20
C PRO A 80 7.98 -4.25 8.20
N LYS A 81 8.61 -4.54 9.33
CA LYS A 81 10.05 -4.39 9.52
C LYS A 81 10.78 -5.64 9.06
N LEU A 82 10.86 -5.81 7.74
CA LEU A 82 11.53 -6.95 7.12
C LEU A 82 12.98 -6.63 6.75
N SER A 83 13.83 -7.65 6.75
CA SER A 83 15.20 -7.61 6.25
C SER A 83 15.39 -8.72 5.22
N LEU A 84 15.85 -8.33 4.03
CA LEU A 84 16.06 -9.22 2.91
C LEU A 84 17.56 -9.32 2.59
N LYS A 85 18.02 -10.52 2.25
CA LYS A 85 19.37 -10.79 1.77
C LYS A 85 19.27 -11.50 0.41
N GLY A 86 19.34 -10.74 -0.67
CA GLY A 86 19.14 -11.24 -2.04
C GLY A 86 17.68 -11.16 -2.48
N GLU A 87 17.24 -12.12 -3.28
CA GLU A 87 15.85 -12.21 -3.77
C GLU A 87 14.94 -12.93 -2.77
N GLY A 88 13.66 -12.56 -2.74
CA GLY A 88 12.68 -13.28 -1.92
C GLY A 88 11.24 -12.99 -2.32
N ALA A 89 10.33 -13.69 -1.63
CA ALA A 89 8.90 -13.47 -1.71
C ALA A 89 8.39 -13.04 -0.33
N ILE A 90 7.39 -12.17 -0.27
CA ILE A 90 6.77 -11.73 0.98
C ILE A 90 5.44 -12.47 1.14
N TYR A 91 5.25 -13.10 2.29
CA TYR A 91 3.97 -13.68 2.69
C TYR A 91 3.27 -12.81 3.74
N ILE A 92 1.95 -12.96 3.81
CA ILE A 92 1.13 -12.57 4.94
C ILE A 92 0.48 -13.80 5.52
N LYS A 93 0.46 -13.90 6.84
CA LYS A 93 -0.31 -14.89 7.58
C LYS A 93 -1.20 -14.17 8.55
N TYR A 94 -2.48 -14.51 8.61
CA TYR A 94 -3.41 -13.85 9.50
C TYR A 94 -4.29 -14.85 10.23
N ILE A 95 -4.75 -14.44 11.41
CA ILE A 95 -5.66 -15.19 12.28
C ILE A 95 -6.93 -14.36 12.43
N ASP A 96 -8.09 -14.96 12.14
CA ASP A 96 -9.39 -14.34 12.38
C ASP A 96 -9.89 -14.57 13.82
N SER A 97 -10.98 -13.91 14.20
CA SER A 97 -11.56 -14.02 15.54
C SER A 97 -12.13 -15.41 15.88
N ARG A 98 -12.24 -16.32 14.90
CA ARG A 98 -12.61 -17.72 15.10
C ARG A 98 -11.38 -18.61 15.32
N GLY A 99 -10.17 -18.06 15.20
CA GLY A 99 -8.91 -18.80 15.24
C GLY A 99 -8.52 -19.42 13.91
N ALA A 100 -9.23 -19.14 12.81
CA ALA A 100 -8.84 -19.65 11.50
C ALA A 100 -7.59 -18.91 11.01
N THR A 101 -6.59 -19.69 10.58
CA THR A 101 -5.32 -19.17 10.10
C THR A 101 -5.23 -19.35 8.58
N LYS A 102 -4.80 -18.30 7.87
CA LYS A 102 -4.53 -18.35 6.43
C LYS A 102 -3.22 -17.66 6.11
N GLU A 103 -2.48 -18.23 5.17
CA GLU A 103 -1.22 -17.72 4.67
C GLU A 103 -1.31 -17.50 3.16
N GLU A 104 -0.81 -16.38 2.69
CA GLU A 104 -0.91 -15.95 1.30
C GLU A 104 0.37 -15.21 0.87
N ILE A 105 0.73 -15.33 -0.40
CA ILE A 105 1.88 -14.60 -0.97
C ILE A 105 1.40 -13.21 -1.40
N VAL A 106 1.91 -12.17 -0.73
CA VAL A 106 1.58 -10.77 -1.03
C VAL A 106 2.56 -10.12 -1.99
N CYS A 107 3.74 -10.72 -2.15
CA CYS A 107 4.76 -10.31 -3.09
C CYS A 107 5.49 -11.55 -3.59
N GLY A 108 5.29 -11.95 -4.85
CA GLY A 108 5.89 -13.18 -5.37
C GLY A 108 7.41 -13.10 -5.58
N TYR A 109 7.93 -11.89 -5.78
CA TYR A 109 9.33 -11.62 -6.03
C TYR A 109 9.65 -10.17 -5.65
N THR A 110 10.75 -9.95 -4.94
CA THR A 110 11.34 -8.64 -4.65
C THR A 110 12.82 -8.79 -4.33
N GLU A 111 13.62 -7.80 -4.70
CA GLU A 111 15.04 -7.67 -4.37
C GLU A 111 15.28 -6.58 -3.31
N TYR A 112 14.38 -5.60 -3.19
CA TYR A 112 14.63 -4.36 -2.45
C TYR A 112 13.65 -4.08 -1.31
N LEU A 113 12.67 -4.96 -1.06
CA LEU A 113 11.58 -4.72 -0.08
C LEU A 113 10.93 -3.35 -0.29
N SER A 114 10.57 -3.03 -1.53
CA SER A 114 9.92 -1.78 -1.90
C SER A 114 8.58 -2.01 -2.58
N GLY A 115 7.76 -0.96 -2.62
CA GLY A 115 6.44 -0.98 -3.23
C GLY A 115 5.31 -1.30 -2.25
N ASN A 116 4.20 -1.84 -2.77
CA ASN A 116 3.02 -2.12 -1.95
C ASN A 116 2.20 -3.30 -2.45
N SER A 117 1.42 -3.87 -1.53
CA SER A 117 0.39 -4.86 -1.87
C SER A 117 -0.93 -4.52 -1.20
N MET A 118 -2.04 -4.87 -1.85
CA MET A 118 -3.38 -4.75 -1.30
C MET A 118 -4.01 -6.13 -1.14
N VAL A 119 -4.30 -6.50 0.10
CA VAL A 119 -4.94 -7.76 0.47
C VAL A 119 -6.38 -7.47 0.82
N THR A 120 -7.32 -8.05 0.08
CA THR A 120 -8.75 -8.00 0.39
C THR A 120 -9.20 -9.35 0.91
N ILE A 121 -9.55 -9.41 2.18
CA ILE A 121 -10.02 -10.62 2.85
C ILE A 121 -11.55 -10.63 2.79
N SER A 122 -12.15 -11.67 2.26
CA SER A 122 -13.60 -11.91 2.27
C SER A 122 -13.88 -13.29 2.87
N ASN A 123 -15.14 -13.57 3.21
CA ASN A 123 -15.54 -14.85 3.83
C ASN A 123 -15.02 -16.08 3.07
N ASN A 124 -15.09 -16.06 1.73
CA ASN A 124 -14.83 -17.23 0.90
C ASN A 124 -13.54 -17.13 0.07
N LYS A 125 -12.87 -15.97 0.04
CA LYS A 125 -11.68 -15.77 -0.79
C LYS A 125 -10.80 -14.65 -0.26
N VAL A 126 -9.53 -14.71 -0.65
CA VAL A 126 -8.57 -13.61 -0.50
C VAL A 126 -8.19 -13.14 -1.90
N THR A 127 -8.19 -11.83 -2.11
CA THR A 127 -7.73 -11.21 -3.36
C THR A 127 -6.51 -10.36 -3.08
N ILE A 128 -5.47 -10.48 -3.91
CA ILE A 128 -4.20 -9.80 -3.71
C ILE A 128 -3.87 -9.01 -4.97
N LYS A 129 -3.56 -7.72 -4.81
CA LYS A 129 -2.95 -6.89 -5.85
C LYS A 129 -1.52 -6.58 -5.43
N GLN A 130 -0.57 -6.94 -6.28
CA GLN A 130 0.86 -6.80 -6.00
C GLN A 130 1.44 -5.67 -6.86
N ASN A 131 2.10 -4.71 -6.23
CA ASN A 131 2.88 -3.66 -6.86
C ASN A 131 4.27 -3.62 -6.18
N CYS A 132 4.95 -4.75 -6.17
CA CYS A 132 6.29 -4.87 -5.62
C CYS A 132 7.35 -4.40 -6.60
N THR A 133 8.52 -4.05 -6.08
CA THR A 133 9.73 -3.76 -6.85
C THR A 133 10.93 -4.48 -6.24
#